data_AF-A0A349SU45-F1
#
_entry.id   AF-A0A349SU45-F1
#
_cell.length_a   1.000
_cell.length_b   1.000
_cell.length_c   1.000
_cell.angle_alpha   90.00
_cell.angle_beta   90.00
_cell.angle_gamma   90.00
#
_symmetry.space_group_name_H-M   'P 1'
#
loop_
_entity.id
_entity.type
_entity.pdbx_description
1 polymer ?
#
loop_
_entity_poly.entity_id
_entity_poly.type
_entity_poly.pdbx_seq_one_letter_code
_entity_poly.pdbx_strand_id
1 'polypeptide(L)'
;MEVLLPESIVRLRHQVQELTLSHIAPQASQTDQDARWPLHSMQALAEAGVMGLHVPKRFGGHEQGLLALAVLGETIAQGCTSSALCYAMHCVGSAVITAKATAYHEEKYLVPIAENRHITTLALSEHGTGAHFYLPQTEL
;
A
#
# COMPACT_ATOMS: atom_id res chain seq x y z
N MET A 1 5.02 5.25 22.15
CA MET A 1 5.55 4.62 20.91
C MET A 1 6.26 5.62 20.01
N GLU A 2 5.80 6.87 19.90
CA GLU A 2 6.40 7.90 19.02
C GLU A 2 7.86 8.25 19.32
N VAL A 3 8.29 8.18 20.58
CA VAL A 3 9.68 8.50 21.01
C VAL A 3 10.75 7.62 20.33
N LEU A 4 10.38 6.48 19.74
CA LEU A 4 11.29 5.54 19.08
C LEU A 4 11.17 5.53 17.55
N LEU A 5 10.25 6.31 16.95
CA LEU A 5 10.03 6.31 15.51
C LEU A 5 10.83 7.43 14.81
N PRO A 6 11.40 7.17 13.62
CA PRO A 6 11.94 8.23 12.78
C PRO A 6 10.90 9.30 12.48
N GLU A 7 11.32 10.57 12.45
CA GLU A 7 10.44 11.73 12.26
C GLU A 7 9.64 11.64 10.93
N SER A 8 10.23 11.05 9.88
CA SER A 8 9.54 10.80 8.61
C SER A 8 8.32 9.87 8.77
N ILE A 9 8.45 8.83 9.60
CA ILE A 9 7.38 7.88 9.87
C ILE A 9 6.33 8.52 10.77
N VAL A 10 6.74 9.31 11.76
CA VAL A 10 5.81 10.06 12.64
C VAL A 10 4.93 10.99 11.82
N ARG A 11 5.52 11.77 10.88
CA ARG A 11 4.76 12.65 9.99
C ARG A 11 3.72 11.90 9.14
N LEU A 12 4.14 10.81 8.48
CA LEU A 12 3.25 9.99 7.67
C LEU A 12 2.12 9.37 8.50
N ARG A 13 2.44 8.88 9.72
CA ARG A 13 1.47 8.32 10.66
C ARG A 13 0.40 9.34 11.02
N HIS A 14 0.77 10.57 11.41
CA HIS A 14 -0.20 11.60 11.79
C HIS A 14 -1.17 11.90 10.64
N GLN A 15 -0.63 12.09 9.43
CA GLN A 15 -1.45 12.33 8.24
C GLN A 15 -2.43 11.18 7.96
N VAL A 16 -1.95 9.94 8.01
CA VAL A 16 -2.78 8.75 7.79
C VAL A 16 -3.77 8.53 8.92
N GLN A 17 -3.44 8.90 10.15
CA GLN A 17 -4.34 8.80 11.30
C GLN A 17 -5.54 9.73 11.15
N GLU A 18 -5.31 11.00 10.80
CA GLU A 18 -6.38 11.97 10.54
C GLU A 18 -7.28 11.50 9.40
N LEU A 19 -6.67 11.03 8.30
CA LEU A 19 -7.39 10.47 7.16
C LEU A 19 -8.22 9.23 7.53
N THR A 20 -7.67 8.37 8.38
CA THR A 20 -8.33 7.14 8.82
C THR A 20 -9.61 7.47 9.58
N LEU A 21 -9.55 8.42 10.50
CA LEU A 21 -10.70 8.82 11.31
C LEU A 21 -11.77 9.56 10.48
N SER A 22 -11.33 10.42 9.56
CA SER A 22 -12.23 11.33 8.83
C SER A 22 -12.86 10.71 7.58
N HIS A 23 -12.15 9.82 6.86
CA HIS A 23 -12.58 9.30 5.55
C HIS A 23 -12.74 7.78 5.54
N ILE A 24 -11.78 7.04 6.11
CA ILE A 24 -11.74 5.56 6.00
C ILE A 24 -12.76 4.90 6.95
N ALA A 25 -12.71 5.21 8.24
CA ALA A 25 -13.54 4.58 9.27
C ALA A 25 -15.05 4.74 9.01
N PRO A 26 -15.57 5.92 8.60
CA PRO A 26 -17.01 6.10 8.37
C PRO A 26 -17.60 5.19 7.29
N GLN A 27 -16.82 4.77 6.30
CA GLN A 27 -17.29 3.95 5.17
C GLN A 27 -16.98 2.45 5.36
N ALA A 28 -16.26 2.07 6.42
CA ALA A 28 -15.77 0.71 6.61
C ALA A 28 -16.89 -0.33 6.70
N SER A 29 -17.90 -0.09 7.54
CA SER A 29 -19.01 -1.01 7.77
C SER A 29 -19.85 -1.25 6.51
N GLN A 30 -20.17 -0.19 5.77
CA GLN A 30 -20.93 -0.31 4.53
C GLN A 30 -20.15 -1.05 3.44
N THR A 31 -18.85 -0.75 3.31
CA THR A 31 -17.97 -1.41 2.34
C THR A 31 -17.90 -2.92 2.59
N ASP A 32 -17.79 -3.31 3.85
CA ASP A 32 -17.78 -4.71 4.28
C ASP A 32 -19.12 -5.41 4.00
N GLN A 33 -20.23 -4.82 4.44
CA GLN A 33 -21.58 -5.37 4.23
C GLN A 33 -21.91 -5.58 2.74
N ASP A 34 -21.46 -4.68 1.88
CA ASP A 34 -21.69 -4.77 0.45
C ASP A 34 -20.66 -5.63 -0.29
N ALA A 35 -19.63 -6.12 0.40
CA ALA A 35 -18.49 -6.83 -0.18
C ALA A 35 -17.85 -6.08 -1.37
N ARG A 36 -17.71 -4.75 -1.25
CA ARG A 36 -17.18 -3.89 -2.33
C ARG A 36 -15.70 -3.59 -2.14
N TRP A 37 -15.02 -3.33 -3.25
CA TRP A 37 -13.68 -2.75 -3.23
C TRP A 37 -13.70 -1.42 -2.45
N PRO A 38 -12.80 -1.19 -1.46
CA PRO A 38 -12.73 0.03 -0.65
C PRO A 38 -12.17 1.22 -1.46
N LEU A 39 -12.83 1.56 -2.57
CA LEU A 39 -12.40 2.60 -3.50
C LEU A 39 -12.19 3.94 -2.81
N HIS A 40 -13.13 4.34 -1.95
CA HIS A 40 -13.06 5.60 -1.21
C HIS A 40 -11.80 5.69 -0.35
N SER A 41 -11.50 4.64 0.42
CA SER A 41 -10.30 4.58 1.26
C SER A 41 -9.01 4.63 0.44
N MET A 42 -8.96 3.89 -0.68
CA MET A 42 -7.76 3.83 -1.52
C MET A 42 -7.54 5.13 -2.29
N GLN A 43 -8.61 5.82 -2.71
CA GLN A 43 -8.53 7.17 -3.28
C GLN A 43 -8.05 8.19 -2.25
N ALA A 44 -8.59 8.16 -1.04
CA ALA A 44 -8.16 9.04 0.05
C ALA A 44 -6.65 8.88 0.34
N LEU A 45 -6.15 7.63 0.37
CA LEU A 45 -4.71 7.34 0.55
C LEU A 45 -3.87 7.85 -0.64
N ALA A 46 -4.39 7.75 -1.86
CA ALA A 46 -3.74 8.28 -3.05
C ALA A 46 -3.65 9.81 -3.04
N GLU A 47 -4.75 10.49 -2.71
CA GLU A 47 -4.79 11.96 -2.57
C GLU A 47 -3.90 12.46 -1.44
N ALA A 48 -3.78 11.69 -0.35
CA ALA A 48 -2.83 11.96 0.73
C ALA A 48 -1.36 11.74 0.32
N GLY A 49 -1.10 11.16 -0.84
CA GLY A 49 0.26 11.03 -1.37
C GLY A 49 1.07 9.88 -0.77
N VAL A 50 0.44 8.86 -0.17
CA VAL A 50 1.14 7.80 0.56
C VAL A 50 1.32 6.49 -0.22
N MET A 51 0.91 6.42 -1.49
CA MET A 51 0.98 5.19 -2.29
C MET A 51 2.42 4.81 -2.65
N GLY A 52 3.29 5.80 -2.84
CA GLY A 52 4.72 5.63 -3.11
C GLY A 52 5.58 5.24 -1.89
N LEU A 53 5.06 4.52 -0.90
CA LEU A 53 5.73 4.30 0.39
C LEU A 53 7.14 3.69 0.25
N HIS A 54 7.26 2.63 -0.55
CA HIS A 54 8.53 1.91 -0.80
C HIS A 54 9.26 2.39 -2.05
N VAL A 55 8.66 3.28 -2.84
CA VAL A 55 9.29 3.79 -4.06
C VAL A 55 10.46 4.71 -3.67
N PRO A 56 11.64 4.57 -4.30
CA PRO A 56 12.79 5.44 -4.03
C PRO A 56 12.50 6.92 -4.27
N LYS A 57 13.12 7.80 -3.48
CA LYS A 57 12.95 9.26 -3.60
C LYS A 57 13.33 9.81 -4.97
N ARG A 58 14.30 9.20 -5.65
CA ARG A 58 14.70 9.59 -7.02
C ARG A 58 13.57 9.47 -8.06
N PHE A 59 12.50 8.71 -7.74
CA PHE A 59 11.30 8.60 -8.57
C PHE A 59 10.10 9.34 -7.97
N GLY A 60 10.30 10.11 -6.88
CA GLY A 60 9.24 10.86 -6.18
C GLY A 60 8.56 10.11 -5.03
N GLY A 61 9.04 8.92 -4.64
CA GLY A 61 8.47 8.16 -3.53
C GLY A 61 9.02 8.53 -2.15
N HIS A 62 8.57 7.82 -1.12
CA HIS A 62 8.95 8.08 0.29
C HIS A 62 10.21 7.34 0.75
N GLU A 63 10.67 6.34 0.00
CA GLU A 63 11.83 5.49 0.30
C GLU A 63 11.81 4.93 1.73
N GLN A 64 10.62 4.57 2.22
CA GLN A 64 10.47 3.96 3.53
C GLN A 64 10.56 2.44 3.46
N GLY A 65 10.86 1.81 4.59
CA GLY A 65 10.94 0.35 4.74
C GLY A 65 9.78 -0.27 5.50
N LEU A 66 9.95 -1.53 5.91
CA LEU A 66 8.92 -2.33 6.61
C LEU A 66 8.37 -1.67 7.88
N LEU A 67 9.19 -0.92 8.62
CA LEU A 67 8.72 -0.22 9.82
C LEU A 67 7.61 0.79 9.50
N ALA A 68 7.75 1.55 8.40
CA ALA A 68 6.72 2.51 8.00
C ALA A 68 5.46 1.80 7.54
N LEU A 69 5.60 0.68 6.81
CA LEU A 69 4.46 -0.14 6.40
C LEU A 69 3.70 -0.67 7.63
N ALA A 70 4.40 -1.17 8.64
CA ALA A 70 3.79 -1.66 9.87
C ALA A 70 3.00 -0.54 10.58
N VAL A 71 3.62 0.65 10.73
CA VAL A 71 3.00 1.79 11.41
C VAL A 71 1.77 2.30 10.65
N LEU A 72 1.87 2.51 9.34
CA LEU A 72 0.74 2.98 8.53
C LEU A 72 -0.36 1.92 8.43
N GLY A 73 0.02 0.66 8.24
CA GLY A 73 -0.92 -0.46 8.20
C GLY A 73 -1.73 -0.59 9.50
N GLU A 74 -1.06 -0.54 10.66
CA GLU A 74 -1.72 -0.52 11.98
C GLU A 74 -2.66 0.69 12.10
N THR A 75 -2.20 1.86 11.67
CA THR A 75 -2.98 3.11 11.74
C THR A 75 -4.26 3.01 10.91
N ILE A 76 -4.17 2.55 9.66
CA ILE A 76 -5.33 2.37 8.77
C ILE A 76 -6.27 1.29 9.33
N ALA A 77 -5.71 0.20 9.87
CA ALA A 77 -6.47 -0.93 10.40
C ALA A 77 -7.35 -0.55 11.60
N GLN A 78 -7.02 0.52 12.33
CA GLN A 78 -7.88 1.07 13.39
C GLN A 78 -9.23 1.58 12.85
N GLY A 79 -9.29 1.98 11.57
CA GLY A 79 -10.53 2.39 10.91
C GLY A 79 -11.13 1.33 10.00
N CYS A 80 -10.31 0.66 9.18
CA CYS A 80 -10.76 -0.40 8.27
C CYS A 80 -9.65 -1.40 7.96
N THR A 81 -9.75 -2.61 8.49
CA THR A 81 -8.78 -3.70 8.26
C THR A 81 -8.71 -4.14 6.80
N SER A 82 -9.84 -4.12 6.07
CA SER A 82 -9.87 -4.42 4.63
C SER A 82 -9.05 -3.41 3.82
N SER A 83 -9.24 -2.11 4.09
CA SER A 83 -8.46 -1.04 3.44
C SER A 83 -6.97 -1.13 3.79
N ALA A 84 -6.65 -1.45 5.05
CA ALA A 84 -5.27 -1.65 5.49
C ALA A 84 -4.59 -2.81 4.74
N LEU A 85 -5.30 -3.92 4.53
CA LEU A 85 -4.80 -5.06 3.76
C LEU A 85 -4.59 -4.69 2.29
N CYS A 86 -5.54 -3.99 1.66
CA CYS A 86 -5.40 -3.53 0.28
C CYS A 86 -4.17 -2.60 0.11
N TYR A 87 -3.97 -1.65 1.03
CA TYR A 87 -2.80 -0.78 1.05
C TYR A 87 -1.50 -1.56 1.27
N ALA A 88 -1.51 -2.54 2.18
CA ALA A 88 -0.34 -3.38 2.43
C ALA A 88 0.05 -4.21 1.20
N MET A 89 -0.91 -4.83 0.53
CA MET A 89 -0.66 -5.59 -0.71
C MET A 89 -0.12 -4.70 -1.84
N HIS A 90 -0.61 -3.46 -1.93
CA HIS A 90 -0.05 -2.46 -2.83
C HIS A 90 1.41 -2.15 -2.51
N CYS A 91 1.74 -1.90 -1.24
CA CYS A 91 3.10 -1.65 -0.81
C CYS A 91 4.02 -2.84 -1.15
N VAL A 92 3.58 -4.07 -0.88
CA VAL A 92 4.36 -5.27 -1.20
C VAL A 92 4.63 -5.37 -2.72
N GLY A 93 3.62 -5.17 -3.56
CA GLY A 93 3.81 -5.15 -5.01
C GLY A 93 4.81 -4.07 -5.46
N SER A 94 4.68 -2.85 -4.93
CA SER A 94 5.61 -1.75 -5.20
C SER A 94 7.04 -2.06 -4.76
N ALA A 95 7.22 -2.75 -3.62
CA ALA A 95 8.53 -3.14 -3.11
C ALA A 95 9.21 -4.18 -4.02
N VAL A 96 8.44 -5.15 -4.53
CA VAL A 96 8.96 -6.16 -5.48
C VAL A 96 9.45 -5.52 -6.77
N ILE A 97 8.67 -4.60 -7.35
CA ILE A 97 9.08 -3.86 -8.56
C ILE A 97 10.35 -3.05 -8.27
N THR A 98 10.39 -2.36 -7.12
CA THR A 98 11.53 -1.53 -6.70
C THR A 98 12.82 -2.34 -6.56
N ALA A 99 12.74 -3.56 -6.03
CA ALA A 99 13.91 -4.38 -5.72
C ALA A 99 14.77 -4.73 -6.94
N LYS A 100 14.16 -4.81 -8.14
CA LYS A 100 14.84 -5.13 -9.41
C LYS A 100 14.30 -4.29 -10.57
N ALA A 101 14.23 -2.98 -10.35
CA ALA A 101 13.74 -2.04 -11.35
C ALA A 101 14.66 -1.99 -12.59
N THR A 102 14.04 -1.94 -13.77
CA THR A 102 14.68 -1.58 -15.05
C THR A 102 14.13 -0.23 -15.50
N ALA A 103 14.71 0.40 -16.51
CA ALA A 103 14.17 1.64 -17.08
C ALA A 103 12.68 1.51 -17.48
N TYR A 104 12.27 0.35 -17.98
CA TYR A 104 10.86 0.05 -18.25
C TYR A 104 10.01 0.06 -16.97
N HIS A 105 10.48 -0.59 -15.89
CA HIS A 105 9.75 -0.61 -14.62
C HIS A 105 9.64 0.79 -13.99
N GLU A 106 10.69 1.60 -14.13
CA GLU A 106 10.75 2.97 -13.62
C GLU A 106 9.66 3.83 -14.26
N GLU A 107 9.64 3.91 -15.59
CA GLU A 107 8.68 4.72 -16.35
C GLU A 107 7.25 4.18 -16.23
N LYS A 108 7.07 2.86 -16.36
CA LYS A 108 5.74 2.27 -16.45
C LYS A 108 5.04 2.13 -15.11
N TYR A 109 5.79 1.94 -14.02
CA TYR A 109 5.21 1.61 -12.71
C TYR A 109 5.71 2.52 -11.59
N LEU A 110 7.01 2.66 -11.37
CA LEU A 110 7.50 3.35 -10.16
C LEU A 110 7.15 4.83 -10.15
N VAL A 111 7.31 5.55 -11.27
CA VAL A 111 6.91 6.96 -11.37
C VAL A 111 5.39 7.12 -11.19
N PRO A 112 4.52 6.37 -11.90
CA PRO A 112 3.07 6.43 -11.65
C PRO A 112 2.63 6.07 -10.22
N ILE A 113 3.31 5.13 -9.55
CA ILE A 113 3.04 4.77 -8.14
C ILE A 113 3.44 5.93 -7.22
N ALA A 114 4.62 6.53 -7.42
CA ALA A 114 5.07 7.70 -6.67
C ALA A 114 4.13 8.91 -6.85
N GLU A 115 3.56 9.08 -8.03
CA GLU A 115 2.54 10.09 -8.33
C GLU A 115 1.13 9.72 -7.82
N ASN A 116 0.97 8.55 -7.18
CA ASN A 116 -0.29 8.06 -6.61
C ASN A 116 -1.38 7.76 -7.67
N ARG A 117 -0.97 7.52 -8.92
CA ARG A 117 -1.88 7.25 -10.06
C ARG A 117 -1.95 5.77 -10.44
N HIS A 118 -1.24 4.92 -9.71
CA HIS A 118 -1.16 3.49 -10.01
C HIS A 118 -1.25 2.66 -8.73
N ILE A 119 -2.21 1.73 -8.71
CA ILE A 119 -2.29 0.67 -7.72
C ILE A 119 -1.76 -0.63 -8.34
N THR A 120 -1.11 -1.43 -7.52
CA THR A 120 -0.53 -2.71 -7.91
C THR A 120 -0.72 -3.72 -6.80
N THR A 121 -0.38 -4.99 -7.05
CA THR A 121 -0.44 -6.07 -6.06
C THR A 121 0.46 -7.23 -6.55
N LEU A 122 0.50 -8.31 -5.79
CA LEU A 122 1.07 -9.58 -6.22
C LEU A 122 -0.02 -10.54 -6.69
N ALA A 123 0.23 -11.21 -7.80
CA ALA A 123 -0.56 -12.35 -8.27
C ALA A 123 0.28 -13.62 -8.10
N LEU A 124 0.11 -14.30 -6.96
CA LEU A 124 0.89 -15.50 -6.60
C LEU A 124 0.02 -16.73 -6.34
N SER A 125 -1.10 -16.54 -5.66
CA SER A 125 -1.97 -17.65 -5.27
C SER A 125 -2.72 -18.20 -6.48
N GLU A 126 -2.58 -19.50 -6.73
CA GLU A 126 -3.32 -20.21 -7.76
C GLU A 126 -4.17 -21.34 -7.15
N HIS A 127 -5.15 -21.84 -7.91
CA HIS A 127 -6.10 -22.83 -7.43
C HIS A 127 -5.43 -24.10 -6.88
N GLY A 128 -4.41 -24.62 -7.56
CA GLY A 128 -3.76 -25.88 -7.18
C GLY A 128 -2.61 -25.74 -6.18
N THR A 129 -2.00 -24.55 -6.07
CA THR A 129 -0.72 -24.38 -5.37
C THR A 129 -0.86 -23.54 -4.11
N GLY A 130 -1.84 -22.62 -4.06
CA GLY A 130 -2.10 -21.75 -2.92
C GLY A 130 -0.84 -20.99 -2.50
N ALA A 131 -0.28 -21.33 -1.34
CA ALA A 131 0.93 -20.71 -0.80
C ALA A 131 2.24 -21.29 -1.38
N HIS A 132 2.20 -22.37 -2.16
CA HIS A 132 3.37 -22.97 -2.81
C HIS A 132 3.76 -22.22 -4.09
N PHE A 133 4.00 -20.91 -3.98
CA PHE A 133 4.30 -20.02 -5.11
C PHE A 133 5.56 -20.40 -5.91
N TYR A 134 6.42 -21.26 -5.35
CA TYR A 134 7.61 -21.79 -6.02
C TYR A 134 7.30 -22.94 -7.00
N LEU A 135 6.02 -23.32 -7.16
CA LEU A 135 5.54 -24.32 -8.12
C LEU A 135 4.36 -23.75 -8.93
N PRO A 136 4.53 -22.71 -9.78
CA PRO A 136 3.42 -22.09 -10.48
C PRO A 136 2.77 -23.04 -11.51
N GLN A 137 1.45 -22.94 -11.66
CA GLN A 137 0.66 -23.55 -12.72
C GLN A 137 0.56 -22.64 -13.95
N THR A 138 0.69 -21.33 -13.76
CA THR A 138 0.67 -20.35 -14.85
C THR A 138 1.95 -20.47 -15.69
N GLU A 139 1.78 -20.54 -17.01
CA GLU A 139 2.86 -20.49 -18.00
C GLU A 139 2.88 -19.10 -18.67
N LEU A 140 4.08 -18.52 -18.86
CA LEU A 140 4.29 -17.17 -19.42
C LEU A 140 4.51 -17.19 -20.93
#